data_AF-A0A3C2AFV4-F1
#
_entry.id   AF-A0A3C2AFV4-F1
#
_cell.length_a   1.000
_cell.length_b   1.000
_cell.length_c   1.000
_cell.angle_alpha   90.00
_cell.angle_beta   90.00
_cell.angle_gamma   90.00
#
_symmetry.space_group_name_H-M   'P 1'
#
loop_
_entity.id
_entity.type
_entity.pdbx_description
1 polymer ?
#
loop_
_entity_poly.entity_id
_entity_poly.type
_entity_poly.pdbx_seq_one_letter_code
_entity_poly.pdbx_strand_id
1 'polypeptide(L)'
;NKNKILVSETLGYEVVEFKKGFLERMPVSDKSIDLITSNCVINLSPDKKTVFAEMWRVLKDCGRVVVSDIVSEGEIPHKLKVNDQLRGECLGGALTEDEFLSYLEQVGFYGVEVLKKTYWKDIEGYKFYSVTVRGYKFEKKEGCVYIGQKAIYKGPFKAVLDEEGHLFPRDETVEVCTDTSEKLKKPPYNEFFTVIEPDGEMTEYDCCEPSDRGCC
;
A
#
# COMPACT_ATOMS: atom_id res chain seq x y z
N ASN A 1 26.24 10.61 -12.76
CA ASN A 1 25.84 10.77 -11.35
C ASN A 1 26.16 12.18 -10.80
N LYS A 2 26.12 13.26 -11.61
CA LYS A 2 26.49 14.61 -11.16
C LYS A 2 25.53 15.18 -10.10
N ASN A 3 24.26 14.80 -10.17
CA ASN A 3 23.23 15.25 -9.23
C ASN A 3 23.39 14.64 -7.82
N LYS A 4 24.08 13.50 -7.69
CA LYS A 4 24.34 12.88 -6.38
C LYS A 4 25.07 13.84 -5.45
N ILE A 5 26.13 14.46 -5.95
CA ILE A 5 26.96 15.39 -5.18
C ILE A 5 26.12 16.59 -4.76
N LEU A 6 25.43 17.23 -5.71
CA LEU A 6 24.58 18.39 -5.45
C LEU A 6 23.48 18.11 -4.39
N VAL A 7 22.78 16.99 -4.51
CA VAL A 7 21.69 16.63 -3.59
C VAL A 7 22.25 16.26 -2.21
N SER A 8 23.35 15.51 -2.15
CA SER A 8 24.01 15.14 -0.90
C SER A 8 24.48 16.37 -0.13
N GLU A 9 25.13 17.32 -0.82
CA GLU A 9 25.60 18.58 -0.21
C GLU A 9 24.44 19.47 0.25
N THR A 10 23.35 19.53 -0.53
CA THR A 10 22.19 20.39 -0.22
C THR A 10 21.34 19.84 0.92
N LEU A 11 21.09 18.52 0.95
CA LEU A 11 20.23 17.88 1.95
C LEU A 11 21.00 17.35 3.17
N GLY A 12 22.34 17.27 3.09
CA GLY A 12 23.19 16.77 4.17
C GLY A 12 23.18 15.25 4.35
N TYR A 13 22.79 14.49 3.32
CA TYR A 13 22.72 13.02 3.38
C TYR A 13 23.62 12.38 2.31
N GLU A 14 24.60 11.58 2.74
CA GLU A 14 25.52 10.88 1.84
C GLU A 14 24.94 9.56 1.28
N VAL A 15 23.85 9.07 1.88
CA VAL A 15 23.23 7.77 1.61
C VAL A 15 22.20 7.87 0.47
N VAL A 16 22.61 8.46 -0.65
CA VAL A 16 21.76 8.64 -1.84
C VAL A 16 22.35 7.93 -3.06
N GLU A 17 21.49 7.24 -3.79
CA GLU A 17 21.81 6.62 -5.07
C GLU A 17 20.76 6.99 -6.11
N PHE A 18 21.20 7.45 -7.28
CA PHE A 18 20.33 7.77 -8.40
C PHE A 18 20.48 6.71 -9.48
N LYS A 19 19.37 6.06 -9.83
CA LYS A 19 19.33 5.05 -10.89
C LYS A 19 18.41 5.54 -12.00
N LYS A 20 18.90 5.52 -13.23
CA LYS A 20 18.11 5.85 -14.42
C LYS A 20 17.33 4.61 -14.86
N GLY A 21 16.02 4.72 -14.95
CA GLY A 21 15.15 3.65 -15.41
C GLY A 21 13.72 4.14 -15.64
N PHE A 22 12.87 3.22 -16.08
CA PHE A 22 11.43 3.44 -16.24
C PHE A 22 10.70 2.95 -14.98
N LEU A 23 9.51 3.49 -14.70
CA LEU A 23 8.71 3.04 -13.55
C LEU A 23 8.23 1.59 -13.73
N GLU A 24 8.01 1.21 -14.98
CA GLU A 24 7.59 -0.11 -15.46
C GLU A 24 8.74 -1.12 -15.45
N ARG A 25 9.98 -0.68 -15.19
CA ARG A 25 11.16 -1.54 -15.06
C ARG A 25 12.22 -0.87 -14.21
N MET A 26 11.99 -0.89 -12.90
CA MET A 26 12.87 -0.23 -11.94
C MET A 26 14.22 -0.97 -11.89
N PRO A 27 15.37 -0.27 -11.99
CA PRO A 27 16.71 -0.84 -11.89
C PRO A 27 17.09 -1.18 -10.43
N VAL A 28 16.19 -1.84 -9.74
CA VAL A 28 16.25 -2.20 -8.32
C VAL A 28 15.96 -3.69 -8.21
N SER A 29 16.73 -4.38 -7.38
CA SER A 29 16.58 -5.82 -7.18
C SER A 29 15.25 -6.15 -6.52
N ASP A 30 14.75 -7.35 -6.80
CA ASP A 30 13.58 -7.92 -6.14
C ASP A 30 13.78 -7.91 -4.62
N LYS A 31 12.69 -7.63 -3.87
CA LYS A 31 12.66 -7.75 -2.41
C LYS A 31 13.84 -7.07 -1.71
N SER A 32 14.17 -5.85 -2.12
CA SER A 32 15.34 -5.12 -1.61
C SER A 32 15.00 -3.81 -0.91
N ILE A 33 13.77 -3.31 -1.07
CA ILE A 33 13.33 -2.01 -0.54
C ILE A 33 12.30 -2.20 0.58
N ASP A 34 12.41 -1.41 1.65
CA ASP A 34 11.47 -1.43 2.78
C ASP A 34 10.26 -0.49 2.57
N LEU A 35 10.48 0.64 1.91
CA LEU A 35 9.48 1.69 1.67
C LEU A 35 9.59 2.27 0.27
N ILE A 36 8.46 2.36 -0.43
CA ILE A 36 8.33 3.16 -1.66
C ILE A 36 7.52 4.41 -1.33
N THR A 37 8.01 5.56 -1.77
CA THR A 37 7.24 6.80 -1.80
C THR A 37 7.19 7.35 -3.22
N SER A 38 6.07 7.97 -3.58
CA SER A 38 5.88 8.58 -4.89
C SER A 38 4.87 9.72 -4.81
N ASN A 39 5.06 10.76 -5.63
CA ASN A 39 4.16 11.89 -5.72
C ASN A 39 3.94 12.27 -7.19
N CYS A 40 2.68 12.13 -7.66
CA CYS A 40 2.18 12.62 -8.95
C CYS A 40 2.92 12.14 -10.21
N VAL A 41 3.46 10.92 -10.23
CA VAL A 41 4.16 10.36 -11.41
C VAL A 41 3.57 9.07 -11.95
N ILE A 42 2.68 8.39 -11.22
CA ILE A 42 2.12 7.10 -11.68
C ILE A 42 1.18 7.36 -12.86
N ASN A 43 0.40 8.44 -12.83
CA ASN A 43 -0.52 8.79 -13.91
C ASN A 43 0.14 9.06 -15.25
N LEU A 44 1.43 9.45 -15.25
CA LEU A 44 2.22 9.69 -16.45
C LEU A 44 2.66 8.40 -17.15
N SER A 45 2.64 7.26 -16.44
CA SER A 45 2.96 5.97 -17.02
C SER A 45 1.91 5.52 -18.04
N PRO A 46 2.32 5.04 -19.23
CA PRO A 46 1.43 4.39 -20.17
C PRO A 46 0.95 3.01 -19.70
N ASP A 47 1.70 2.33 -18.83
CA ASP A 47 1.37 1.01 -18.30
C ASP A 47 1.42 0.99 -16.77
N LYS A 48 0.35 1.55 -16.19
CA LYS A 48 0.19 1.69 -14.74
C LYS A 48 0.19 0.36 -14.02
N LYS A 49 -0.42 -0.69 -14.61
CA LYS A 49 -0.48 -2.02 -14.01
C LYS A 49 0.92 -2.58 -13.78
N THR A 50 1.80 -2.42 -14.79
CA THR A 50 3.21 -2.80 -14.63
C THR A 50 3.93 -1.96 -13.59
N VAL A 51 3.61 -0.66 -13.45
CA VAL A 51 4.17 0.17 -12.36
C VAL A 51 3.80 -0.39 -10.98
N PHE A 52 2.53 -0.74 -10.74
CA PHE A 52 2.12 -1.33 -9.46
C PHE A 52 2.79 -2.70 -9.22
N ALA A 53 2.92 -3.53 -10.27
CA ALA A 53 3.62 -4.81 -10.19
C ALA A 53 5.12 -4.64 -9.88
N GLU A 54 5.76 -3.62 -10.45
CA GLU A 54 7.16 -3.30 -10.15
C GLU A 54 7.36 -2.80 -8.72
N MET A 55 6.43 -1.99 -8.21
CA MET A 55 6.42 -1.60 -6.79
C MET A 55 6.35 -2.84 -5.90
N TRP A 56 5.48 -3.78 -6.24
CA TRP A 56 5.37 -5.06 -5.52
C TRP A 56 6.66 -5.89 -5.60
N ARG A 57 7.27 -6.01 -6.78
CA ARG A 57 8.50 -6.79 -7.01
C ARG A 57 9.66 -6.32 -6.14
N VAL A 58 9.92 -5.02 -6.11
CA VAL A 58 11.11 -4.45 -5.44
C VAL A 58 10.95 -4.38 -3.92
N LEU A 59 9.72 -4.33 -3.40
CA LEU A 59 9.46 -4.32 -1.97
C LEU A 59 9.81 -5.67 -1.34
N LYS A 60 10.47 -5.62 -0.18
CA LYS A 60 10.61 -6.76 0.72
C LYS A 60 9.23 -7.21 1.22
N ASP A 61 9.16 -8.46 1.65
CA ASP A 61 8.02 -8.91 2.44
C ASP A 61 7.90 -8.06 3.71
N CYS A 62 6.67 -7.73 4.12
CA CYS A 62 6.34 -6.74 5.15
C CYS A 62 6.75 -5.27 4.84
N GLY A 63 7.30 -4.98 3.65
CA GLY A 63 7.54 -3.62 3.18
C GLY A 63 6.22 -2.89 2.88
N ARG A 64 6.29 -1.57 2.65
CA ARG A 64 5.08 -0.77 2.38
C ARG A 64 5.26 0.26 1.26
N VAL A 65 4.14 0.62 0.63
CA VAL A 65 4.03 1.78 -0.26
C VAL A 65 3.32 2.91 0.47
N VAL A 66 3.74 4.15 0.20
CA VAL A 66 2.99 5.37 0.53
C VAL A 66 3.07 6.29 -0.68
N VAL A 67 2.04 6.26 -1.51
CA VAL A 67 2.03 6.95 -2.81
C VAL A 67 0.92 7.99 -2.85
N SER A 68 1.19 9.12 -3.49
CA SER A 68 0.20 10.18 -3.71
C SER A 68 0.05 10.46 -5.19
N ASP A 69 -1.18 10.52 -5.68
CA ASP A 69 -1.48 10.89 -7.07
C ASP A 69 -2.85 11.56 -7.18
N ILE A 70 -3.18 12.04 -8.38
CA ILE A 70 -4.48 12.61 -8.70
C ILE A 70 -5.40 11.49 -9.22
N VAL A 71 -6.61 11.39 -8.66
CA VAL A 71 -7.64 10.44 -9.12
C VAL A 71 -8.89 11.19 -9.53
N SER A 72 -9.69 10.59 -10.40
CA SER A 72 -11.02 11.10 -10.78
C SER A 72 -12.14 10.39 -10.00
N GLU A 73 -13.23 11.12 -9.75
CA GLU A 73 -14.45 10.58 -9.09
C GLU A 73 -15.11 9.46 -9.91
N GLY A 74 -14.92 9.49 -11.22
CA GLY A 74 -15.43 8.49 -12.15
C GLY A 74 -14.66 8.52 -13.46
N GLU A 75 -15.13 7.76 -14.45
CA GLU A 75 -14.47 7.69 -15.74
C GLU A 75 -14.48 9.05 -16.46
N ILE A 76 -13.29 9.50 -16.86
CA ILE A 76 -13.14 10.71 -17.67
C ILE A 76 -13.29 10.38 -19.17
N PRO A 77 -13.91 11.26 -19.97
CA PRO A 77 -14.17 11.02 -21.37
C PRO A 77 -12.88 11.02 -22.17
N HIS A 78 -12.87 10.28 -23.28
CA HIS A 78 -11.68 10.10 -24.13
C HIS A 78 -11.03 11.43 -24.53
N LYS A 79 -11.82 12.48 -24.80
CA LYS A 79 -11.32 13.84 -25.12
C LYS A 79 -10.38 14.42 -24.08
N LEU A 80 -10.61 14.13 -22.78
CA LEU A 80 -9.74 14.59 -21.69
C LEU A 80 -8.50 13.70 -21.56
N LYS A 81 -8.63 12.40 -21.86
CA LYS A 81 -7.52 11.42 -21.81
C LYS A 81 -6.42 11.69 -22.85
N VAL A 82 -6.80 12.18 -24.03
CA VAL A 82 -5.87 12.48 -25.14
C VAL A 82 -5.44 13.94 -25.22
N ASN A 83 -5.89 14.79 -24.29
CA ASN A 83 -5.46 16.18 -24.24
C ASN A 83 -4.03 16.26 -23.68
N ASP A 84 -3.07 16.69 -24.49
CA ASP A 84 -1.65 16.72 -24.12
C ASP A 84 -1.34 17.60 -22.90
N GLN A 85 -2.05 18.73 -22.74
CA GLN A 85 -1.89 19.58 -21.57
C GLN A 85 -2.35 18.86 -20.31
N LEU A 86 -3.54 18.26 -20.33
CA LEU A 86 -4.07 17.53 -19.18
C LEU A 86 -3.25 16.27 -18.88
N ARG A 87 -2.67 15.62 -19.90
CA ARG A 87 -1.72 14.52 -19.69
C ARG A 87 -0.46 14.98 -18.97
N GLY A 88 0.12 16.12 -19.36
CA GLY A 88 1.29 16.71 -18.68
C GLY A 88 1.01 17.14 -17.24
N GLU A 89 -0.24 17.45 -16.91
CA GLU A 89 -0.71 17.78 -15.56
C GLU A 89 -1.15 16.56 -14.74
N CYS A 90 -0.87 15.33 -15.20
CA CYS A 90 -1.27 14.06 -14.55
C CYS A 90 -2.79 13.79 -14.49
N LEU A 91 -3.60 14.54 -15.26
CA LEU A 91 -5.07 14.46 -15.24
C LEU A 91 -5.63 13.59 -16.37
N GLY A 92 -5.08 13.74 -17.58
CA GLY A 92 -5.49 12.93 -18.73
C GLY A 92 -5.15 11.44 -18.54
N GLY A 93 -4.15 11.16 -17.71
CA GLY A 93 -3.77 9.81 -17.30
C GLY A 93 -4.32 9.40 -15.93
N ALA A 94 -5.20 10.16 -15.30
CA ALA A 94 -5.73 9.82 -13.98
C ALA A 94 -6.54 8.53 -14.02
N LEU A 95 -6.28 7.66 -13.05
CA LEU A 95 -7.14 6.54 -12.72
C LEU A 95 -8.38 7.04 -11.96
N THR A 96 -9.48 6.29 -12.02
CA THR A 96 -10.52 6.46 -11.01
C THR A 96 -9.98 6.04 -9.64
N GLU A 97 -10.59 6.54 -8.57
CA GLU A 97 -10.22 6.12 -7.22
C GLU A 97 -10.35 4.61 -7.03
N ASP A 98 -11.44 4.02 -7.54
CA ASP A 98 -11.67 2.58 -7.49
C ASP A 98 -10.59 1.79 -8.25
N GLU A 99 -10.20 2.24 -9.45
CA GLU A 99 -9.11 1.62 -10.21
C GLU A 99 -7.78 1.70 -9.47
N PHE A 100 -7.49 2.85 -8.83
CA PHE A 100 -6.25 3.08 -8.11
C PHE A 100 -6.11 2.12 -6.91
N LEU A 101 -7.17 1.97 -6.10
CA LEU A 101 -7.20 1.04 -4.98
C LEU A 101 -7.18 -0.41 -5.47
N SER A 102 -8.00 -0.74 -6.48
CA SER A 102 -8.06 -2.10 -7.05
C SER A 102 -6.72 -2.56 -7.61
N TYR A 103 -5.92 -1.66 -8.20
CA TYR A 103 -4.61 -2.05 -8.73
C TYR A 103 -3.61 -2.40 -7.63
N LEU A 104 -3.68 -1.75 -6.47
CA LEU A 104 -2.89 -2.14 -5.30
C LEU A 104 -3.31 -3.52 -4.79
N GLU A 105 -4.62 -3.75 -4.64
CA GLU A 105 -5.16 -5.03 -4.19
C GLU A 105 -4.80 -6.18 -5.15
N GLN A 106 -4.96 -5.96 -6.46
CA GLN A 106 -4.70 -6.96 -7.49
C GLN A 106 -3.24 -7.43 -7.55
N VAL A 107 -2.28 -6.56 -7.25
CA VAL A 107 -0.86 -6.97 -7.21
C VAL A 107 -0.48 -7.65 -5.90
N GLY A 108 -1.35 -7.60 -4.89
CA GLY A 108 -1.21 -8.33 -3.63
C GLY A 108 -1.07 -7.45 -2.38
N PHE A 109 -1.16 -6.12 -2.49
CA PHE A 109 -1.09 -5.28 -1.30
C PHE A 109 -2.28 -5.53 -0.37
N TYR A 110 -2.00 -5.56 0.93
CA TYR A 110 -3.00 -5.63 2.00
C TYR A 110 -2.92 -4.39 2.89
N GLY A 111 -3.95 -4.19 3.72
CA GLY A 111 -4.05 -3.03 4.59
C GLY A 111 -4.07 -1.74 3.78
N VAL A 112 -4.80 -1.75 2.65
CA VAL A 112 -4.87 -0.61 1.75
C VAL A 112 -5.69 0.49 2.41
N GLU A 113 -5.07 1.67 2.60
CA GLU A 113 -5.66 2.76 3.35
C GLU A 113 -5.46 4.11 2.65
N VAL A 114 -6.55 4.86 2.51
CA VAL A 114 -6.51 6.26 2.08
C VAL A 114 -6.15 7.15 3.28
N LEU A 115 -4.88 7.51 3.40
CA LEU A 115 -4.36 8.36 4.48
C LEU A 115 -4.83 9.82 4.36
N LYS A 116 -5.00 10.29 3.13
CA LYS A 116 -5.43 11.66 2.85
C LYS A 116 -6.19 11.71 1.54
N LYS A 117 -7.29 12.47 1.52
CA LYS A 117 -8.04 12.81 0.32
C LYS A 117 -8.38 14.28 0.34
N THR A 118 -8.09 14.99 -0.73
CA THR A 118 -8.35 16.43 -0.83
C THR A 118 -8.87 16.76 -2.22
N TYR A 119 -9.95 17.54 -2.29
CA TYR A 119 -10.46 18.05 -3.56
C TYR A 119 -9.36 18.84 -4.28
N TRP A 120 -9.16 18.55 -5.56
CA TRP A 120 -8.13 19.19 -6.38
C TRP A 120 -8.75 20.22 -7.31
N LYS A 121 -9.54 19.77 -8.29
CA LYS A 121 -10.26 20.64 -9.24
C LYS A 121 -11.41 19.91 -9.94
N ASP A 122 -12.25 20.69 -10.60
CA ASP A 122 -13.27 20.20 -11.53
C ASP A 122 -12.85 20.60 -12.96
N ILE A 123 -12.98 19.66 -13.90
CA ILE A 123 -12.81 19.94 -15.32
C ILE A 123 -14.04 19.43 -16.05
N GLU A 124 -14.81 20.32 -16.66
CA GLU A 124 -15.99 19.98 -17.47
C GLU A 124 -17.01 19.08 -16.72
N GLY A 125 -17.14 19.25 -15.40
CA GLY A 125 -18.03 18.46 -14.54
C GLY A 125 -17.41 17.17 -13.99
N TYR A 126 -16.13 16.90 -14.28
CA TYR A 126 -15.38 15.77 -13.73
C TYR A 126 -14.50 16.25 -12.58
N LYS A 127 -14.79 15.75 -11.37
CA LYS A 127 -14.02 16.09 -10.17
C LYS A 127 -12.78 15.23 -10.04
N PHE A 128 -11.70 15.89 -9.66
CA PHE A 128 -10.42 15.28 -9.35
C PHE A 128 -10.07 15.50 -7.88
N TYR A 129 -9.42 14.52 -7.29
CA TYR A 129 -8.95 14.53 -5.91
C TYR A 129 -7.46 14.18 -5.88
N SER A 130 -6.71 14.80 -4.99
CA SER A 130 -5.40 14.31 -4.58
C SER A 130 -5.60 13.30 -3.47
N VAL A 131 -5.12 12.08 -3.67
CA VAL A 131 -5.18 11.00 -2.68
C VAL A 131 -3.77 10.56 -2.31
N THR A 132 -3.57 10.26 -1.03
CA THR A 132 -2.40 9.56 -0.51
C THR A 132 -2.86 8.22 0.01
N VAL A 133 -2.30 7.15 -0.54
CA VAL A 133 -2.66 5.77 -0.20
C VAL A 133 -1.45 5.03 0.33
N ARG A 134 -1.68 4.19 1.33
CA ARG A 134 -0.73 3.24 1.90
C ARG A 134 -1.18 1.81 1.63
N GLY A 135 -0.22 0.91 1.42
CA GLY A 135 -0.47 -0.53 1.35
C GLY A 135 0.78 -1.30 1.78
N TYR A 136 0.60 -2.51 2.29
CA TYR A 136 1.66 -3.36 2.81
C TYR A 136 1.84 -4.61 1.95
N LYS A 137 3.07 -5.10 1.88
CA LYS A 137 3.40 -6.33 1.17
C LYS A 137 3.35 -7.54 2.09
N PHE A 138 2.60 -8.55 1.65
CA PHE A 138 2.60 -9.89 2.22
C PHE A 138 2.69 -10.91 1.09
N GLU A 139 3.78 -11.66 1.06
CA GLU A 139 3.99 -12.73 0.09
C GLU A 139 3.53 -14.07 0.67
N LYS A 140 2.45 -14.60 0.11
CA LYS A 140 1.87 -15.89 0.53
C LYS A 140 2.87 -17.04 0.32
N LYS A 141 2.85 -17.98 1.26
CA LYS A 141 3.69 -19.19 1.19
C LYS A 141 2.94 -20.27 0.42
N GLU A 142 3.67 -21.12 -0.31
CA GLU A 142 3.06 -22.29 -0.93
C GLU A 142 2.57 -23.25 0.17
N GLY A 143 1.25 -23.47 0.23
CA GLY A 143 0.64 -24.42 1.16
C GLY A 143 0.03 -23.83 2.42
N CYS A 144 -0.72 -22.71 2.32
CA CYS A 144 -1.52 -22.25 3.47
C CYS A 144 -2.44 -23.37 3.98
N VAL A 145 -2.33 -23.68 5.27
CA VAL A 145 -3.10 -24.75 5.91
C VAL A 145 -3.84 -24.22 7.14
N TYR A 146 -4.93 -24.90 7.48
CA TYR A 146 -5.67 -24.66 8.70
C TYR A 146 -5.13 -25.60 9.78
N ILE A 147 -4.44 -25.04 10.77
CA ILE A 147 -3.86 -25.78 11.90
C ILE A 147 -4.61 -25.53 13.21
N GLY A 148 -5.80 -24.91 13.14
CA GLY A 148 -6.59 -24.53 14.32
C GLY A 148 -6.26 -23.14 14.89
N GLN A 149 -5.49 -22.32 14.16
CA GLN A 149 -5.27 -20.92 14.50
C GLN A 149 -6.57 -20.12 14.36
N LYS A 150 -6.77 -19.17 15.27
CA LYS A 150 -7.97 -18.34 15.29
C LYS A 150 -7.63 -16.87 15.42
N ALA A 151 -8.45 -16.03 14.84
CA ALA A 151 -8.35 -14.59 14.94
C ALA A 151 -9.64 -14.01 15.53
N ILE A 152 -9.48 -12.99 16.38
CA ILE A 152 -10.56 -12.18 16.93
C ILE A 152 -10.34 -10.75 16.48
N TYR A 153 -11.32 -10.18 15.77
CA TYR A 153 -11.33 -8.76 15.42
C TYR A 153 -11.87 -7.93 16.59
N LYS A 154 -11.08 -7.00 17.11
CA LYS A 154 -11.40 -6.19 18.29
C LYS A 154 -12.41 -5.06 18.02
N GLY A 155 -12.58 -4.65 16.76
CA GLY A 155 -13.38 -3.48 16.38
C GLY A 155 -12.54 -2.33 15.84
N PRO A 156 -13.11 -1.13 15.65
CA PRO A 156 -14.36 -0.64 16.24
C PRO A 156 -15.64 -1.01 15.47
N PHE A 157 -15.54 -1.35 14.18
CA PHE A 157 -16.70 -1.65 13.33
C PHE A 157 -17.38 -2.99 13.70
N LYS A 158 -18.62 -3.21 13.26
CA LYS A 158 -19.38 -4.43 13.56
C LYS A 158 -18.74 -5.69 12.95
N ALA A 159 -18.15 -5.54 11.78
CA ALA A 159 -17.35 -6.53 11.10
C ALA A 159 -16.41 -5.82 10.12
N VAL A 160 -15.35 -6.50 9.70
CA VAL A 160 -14.45 -6.06 8.63
C VAL A 160 -14.29 -7.16 7.59
N LEU A 161 -14.03 -6.77 6.35
CA LEU A 161 -13.55 -7.66 5.31
C LEU A 161 -12.10 -7.28 4.99
N ASP A 162 -11.23 -8.27 4.88
CA ASP A 162 -9.90 -8.04 4.30
C ASP A 162 -9.96 -8.06 2.75
N GLU A 163 -8.85 -7.71 2.10
CA GLU A 163 -8.73 -7.66 0.64
C GLU A 163 -8.88 -9.05 -0.03
N GLU A 164 -8.87 -10.13 0.76
CA GLU A 164 -9.06 -11.51 0.28
C GLU A 164 -10.49 -12.01 0.48
N GLY A 165 -11.37 -11.19 1.07
CA GLY A 165 -12.78 -11.50 1.29
C GLY A 165 -13.08 -12.27 2.58
N HIS A 166 -12.11 -12.39 3.50
CA HIS A 166 -12.35 -12.98 4.81
C HIS A 166 -13.20 -12.02 5.66
N LEU A 167 -14.34 -12.49 6.15
CA LEU A 167 -15.22 -11.73 7.04
C LEU A 167 -14.83 -11.97 8.50
N PHE A 168 -14.54 -10.90 9.23
CA PHE A 168 -14.25 -10.93 10.66
C PHE A 168 -15.30 -10.12 11.43
N PRO A 169 -16.29 -10.77 12.05
CA PRO A 169 -17.21 -10.10 12.97
C PRO A 169 -16.47 -9.67 14.24
N ARG A 170 -16.91 -8.55 14.83
CA ARG A 170 -16.30 -8.02 16.04
C ARG A 170 -16.54 -8.95 17.22
N ASP A 171 -15.47 -9.24 17.96
CA ASP A 171 -15.48 -10.09 19.17
C ASP A 171 -15.92 -11.54 18.91
N GLU A 172 -15.92 -11.97 17.65
CA GLU A 172 -16.16 -13.36 17.27
C GLU A 172 -14.84 -14.02 16.88
N THR A 173 -14.73 -15.31 17.21
CA THR A 173 -13.55 -16.10 16.88
C THR A 173 -13.72 -16.72 15.50
N VAL A 174 -12.81 -16.38 14.58
CA VAL A 174 -12.78 -16.90 13.21
C VAL A 174 -11.55 -17.77 13.03
N GLU A 175 -11.73 -18.98 12.49
CA GLU A 175 -10.59 -19.84 12.14
C GLU A 175 -9.89 -19.29 10.90
N VAL A 176 -8.56 -19.24 10.93
CA VAL A 176 -7.74 -18.67 9.85
C VAL A 176 -6.62 -19.62 9.46
N CYS A 177 -6.22 -19.57 8.19
CA CYS A 177 -5.07 -20.32 7.70
C CYS A 177 -3.75 -19.66 8.14
N THR A 178 -2.63 -20.38 8.04
CA THR A 178 -1.30 -19.92 8.49
C THR A 178 -0.88 -18.55 7.95
N ASP A 179 -1.11 -18.29 6.67
CA ASP A 179 -0.76 -17.03 6.01
C ASP A 179 -1.63 -15.88 6.52
N THR A 180 -2.94 -16.11 6.67
CA THR A 180 -3.86 -15.11 7.23
C THR A 180 -3.50 -14.82 8.68
N SER A 181 -3.17 -15.84 9.48
CA SER A 181 -2.66 -15.67 10.85
C SER A 181 -1.40 -14.81 10.88
N GLU A 182 -0.42 -15.10 10.04
CA GLU A 182 0.82 -14.31 9.95
C GLU A 182 0.55 -12.87 9.53
N LYS A 183 -0.29 -12.66 8.50
CA LYS A 183 -0.68 -11.34 8.00
C LYS A 183 -1.39 -10.50 9.07
N LEU A 184 -2.31 -11.09 9.82
CA LEU A 184 -3.05 -10.39 10.88
C LEU A 184 -2.16 -9.96 12.05
N LYS A 185 -0.99 -10.60 12.24
CA LYS A 185 0.02 -10.19 13.23
C LYS A 185 0.92 -9.04 12.75
N LYS A 186 0.76 -8.57 11.52
CA LYS A 186 1.58 -7.49 10.95
C LYS A 186 0.80 -6.18 10.84
N PRO A 187 1.49 -5.02 10.79
CA PRO A 187 0.85 -3.75 10.51
C PRO A 187 0.12 -3.75 9.16
N PRO A 188 -1.08 -3.16 9.06
CA PRO A 188 -1.76 -2.40 10.10
C PRO A 188 -2.71 -3.27 10.96
N TYR A 189 -2.81 -4.57 10.68
CA TYR A 189 -3.83 -5.44 11.27
C TYR A 189 -3.56 -5.84 12.71
N ASN A 190 -2.29 -5.91 13.12
CA ASN A 190 -1.90 -6.23 14.50
C ASN A 190 -2.56 -5.33 15.55
N GLU A 191 -2.89 -4.09 15.22
CA GLU A 191 -3.59 -3.17 16.12
C GLU A 191 -5.05 -3.57 16.35
N PHE A 192 -5.69 -4.24 15.40
CA PHE A 192 -7.12 -4.55 15.40
C PHE A 192 -7.45 -6.01 15.69
N PHE A 193 -6.47 -6.91 15.59
CA PHE A 193 -6.68 -8.35 15.72
C PHE A 193 -5.92 -8.94 16.92
N THR A 194 -6.52 -9.96 17.52
CA THR A 194 -5.83 -10.88 18.44
C THR A 194 -5.79 -12.25 17.79
N VAL A 195 -4.60 -12.82 17.67
CA VAL A 195 -4.40 -14.15 17.06
C VAL A 195 -4.06 -15.16 18.15
N ILE A 196 -4.79 -16.26 18.14
CA ILE A 196 -4.73 -17.37 19.11
C ILE A 196 -4.10 -18.57 18.41
N GLU A 197 -3.01 -19.08 18.99
CA GLU A 197 -2.35 -20.29 18.52
C GLU A 197 -3.10 -21.56 18.91
N PRO A 198 -2.89 -22.71 18.23
CA PRO A 198 -3.61 -23.95 18.48
C PRO A 198 -3.45 -24.51 19.91
N ASP A 199 -2.35 -24.16 20.58
CA ASP A 199 -2.05 -24.51 21.98
C ASP A 199 -2.74 -23.58 23.00
N GLY A 200 -3.42 -22.55 22.53
CA GLY A 200 -4.10 -21.56 23.37
C GLY A 200 -3.22 -20.40 23.82
N GLU A 201 -1.96 -20.32 23.36
CA GLU A 201 -1.12 -19.15 23.62
C GLU A 201 -1.66 -17.95 22.82
N MET A 202 -1.90 -16.84 23.53
CA MET A 202 -2.24 -15.55 22.93
C MET A 202 -0.94 -14.81 22.63
N THR A 203 -0.71 -14.50 21.35
CA THR A 203 0.42 -13.63 20.99
C THR A 203 0.03 -12.17 21.21
N GLU A 204 0.31 -11.64 22.40
CA GLU A 204 0.40 -10.19 22.60
C GLU A 204 1.65 -9.68 21.90
N TYR A 205 1.48 -8.99 20.77
CA TYR A 205 2.55 -8.24 20.13
C TYR A 205 2.69 -6.89 20.86
N ASP A 206 3.50 -6.87 21.93
CA ASP A 206 4.08 -5.63 22.43
C ASP A 206 5.16 -5.18 21.43
N CYS A 207 4.86 -4.16 20.62
CA CYS A 207 5.86 -3.51 19.77
C CYS A 207 6.80 -2.57 20.56
N CYS A 208 7.02 -2.83 21.85
CA CYS A 208 7.99 -2.12 22.67
C CYS A 208 9.03 -3.11 23.16
N GLU A 209 10.25 -3.03 22.62
CA GLU A 209 11.40 -3.45 23.42
C GLU A 209 11.34 -2.71 24.77
N PRO A 210 11.67 -3.35 25.90
CA PRO A 210 11.77 -2.67 27.19
C PRO A 210 13.01 -1.78 27.15
N SER A 211 12.89 -0.64 26.49
CA SER A 211 13.76 0.49 26.75
C SER A 211 13.12 1.31 27.86
N ASP A 212 13.89 1.54 28.92
CA ASP A 212 13.56 2.41 30.04
C ASP A 212 13.13 3.80 29.56
N ARG A 213 11.84 3.98 29.30
CA ARG A 213 11.04 5.21 29.41
C ARG A 213 9.62 4.92 28.95
N GLY A 214 8.67 5.10 29.85
CA GLY A 214 7.30 4.59 29.77
C GLY A 214 6.49 5.03 28.54
N CYS A 215 5.65 4.10 28.10
CA CYS A 215 4.49 4.38 27.27
C CYS A 215 3.45 5.17 28.07
N CYS A 216 2.95 6.24 27.45
CA CYS A 216 1.66 6.86 27.76
C CYS A 216 0.71 6.52 26.62
#